data_AF-A0A966HJV2-F1
#
_entry.id   AF-A0A966HJV2-F1
#
_cell.length_a   1.000
_cell.length_b   1.000
_cell.length_c   1.000
_cell.angle_alpha   90.00
_cell.angle_beta   90.00
_cell.angle_gamma   90.00
#
_symmetry.space_group_name_H-M   'P 1'
#
loop_
_entity.id
_entity.type
_entity.pdbx_description
1 polymer ?
#
loop_
_entity_poly.entity_id
_entity_poly.type
_entity_poly.pdbx_seq_one_letter_code
_entity_poly.pdbx_strand_id
1 'polypeptide(L)'
;DVRICAPSPLTSPDISAIPLSFILFLKRKDIVEGFVNNNKPFYNFLVKKWYFDELYDLIFVKTFRSIGTFLWQRGDVKTIDAYGPDGVARVVKNLSDRASSVQSGYLYHYATVILIGVILIVSFLIII
;
A
#
# COMPACT_ATOMS: atom_id res chain seq x y z
N ASP A 1 -34.15 18.75 -8.07
CA ASP A 1 -35.20 18.69 -9.09
C ASP A 1 -35.51 17.23 -9.39
N VAL A 2 -36.36 16.59 -8.57
CA VAL A 2 -36.79 15.20 -8.77
C VAL A 2 -38.30 15.26 -8.94
N ARG A 3 -38.75 15.36 -10.19
CA ARG A 3 -40.17 15.18 -10.51
C ARG A 3 -40.49 13.72 -10.31
N ILE A 4 -41.19 13.40 -9.21
CA ILE A 4 -41.86 12.11 -9.07
C ILE A 4 -42.93 12.08 -10.16
N CYS A 5 -42.75 11.23 -11.17
CA CYS A 5 -43.76 10.93 -12.16
C CYS A 5 -45.06 10.54 -11.42
N ALA A 6 -46.18 11.17 -11.77
CA ALA A 6 -47.49 10.73 -11.32
C ALA A 6 -47.66 9.23 -11.63
N PRO A 7 -48.35 8.45 -10.77
CA PRO A 7 -48.54 7.03 -11.02
C PRO A 7 -49.20 6.84 -12.39
N SER A 8 -48.52 6.12 -13.27
CA SER A 8 -49.07 5.73 -14.57
C SER A 8 -50.35 4.94 -14.35
N PRO A 9 -51.38 5.10 -15.19
CA PRO A 9 -52.59 4.30 -15.10
C PRO A 9 -52.21 2.81 -15.19
N LEU A 10 -52.72 2.01 -14.25
CA LEU A 10 -52.47 0.57 -14.18
C LEU A 10 -52.82 -0.07 -15.53
N THR A 11 -51.80 -0.46 -16.29
CA THR A 11 -52.00 -1.10 -17.58
C THR A 11 -52.35 -2.58 -17.35
N SER A 12 -53.06 -3.21 -18.28
CA SER A 12 -53.45 -4.63 -18.17
C SER A 12 -52.29 -5.60 -17.85
N PRO A 13 -51.04 -5.43 -18.32
CA PRO A 13 -49.94 -6.31 -17.90
C PRO A 13 -49.59 -6.19 -16.41
N ASP A 14 -49.68 -5.00 -15.82
CA ASP A 14 -49.33 -4.77 -14.41
C ASP A 14 -50.28 -5.54 -13.47
N ILE A 15 -51.57 -5.53 -13.81
CA ILE A 15 -52.61 -6.23 -13.05
C ILE A 15 -52.45 -7.75 -13.16
N SER A 16 -51.93 -8.25 -14.28
CA SER A 16 -51.67 -9.67 -14.51
C SER A 16 -50.39 -10.20 -13.84
N ALA A 17 -49.38 -9.33 -13.67
CA ALA A 17 -48.08 -9.70 -13.09
C ALA A 17 -48.18 -10.04 -11.59
N ILE A 18 -49.06 -9.35 -10.86
CA ILE A 18 -49.28 -9.56 -9.42
C ILE A 18 -49.79 -10.99 -9.11
N PRO A 19 -50.91 -11.46 -9.69
CA PRO A 19 -51.40 -12.81 -9.43
C PRO A 19 -50.46 -13.89 -9.98
N LEU A 20 -49.76 -13.63 -11.09
CA LEU A 20 -48.77 -14.56 -11.64
C LEU A 20 -47.61 -14.76 -10.65
N SER A 21 -47.06 -13.67 -10.11
CA SER A 21 -46.01 -13.72 -9.07
C SER A 21 -46.49 -14.46 -7.81
N PHE A 22 -47.71 -14.18 -7.35
CA PHE A 22 -48.30 -14.85 -6.19
C PHE A 22 -48.38 -16.38 -6.37
N ILE A 23 -48.84 -16.86 -7.54
CA ILE A 23 -48.93 -18.29 -7.84
C ILE A 23 -47.53 -18.93 -7.90
N LEU A 24 -46.57 -18.28 -8.56
CA LEU A 24 -45.21 -18.78 -8.72
C LEU A 24 -44.48 -18.91 -7.37
N PHE A 25 -44.55 -17.89 -6.51
CA PHE A 25 -43.75 -17.84 -5.28
C PHE A 25 -44.41 -18.52 -4.07
N LEU A 26 -45.75 -18.57 -3.99
CA LEU A 26 -46.44 -19.12 -2.82
C LEU A 26 -47.03 -20.51 -3.06
N LYS A 27 -47.56 -20.79 -4.26
CA LYS A 27 -48.31 -22.02 -4.52
C LYS A 27 -47.47 -23.09 -5.22
N ARG A 28 -46.51 -22.70 -6.06
CA ARG A 28 -45.74 -23.62 -6.94
C ARG A 28 -44.24 -23.27 -6.95
N LYS A 29 -43.59 -23.37 -5.78
CA LYS A 29 -42.14 -23.14 -5.64
C LYS A 29 -41.28 -24.16 -6.39
N ASP A 30 -41.81 -25.36 -6.60
CA ASP A 30 -41.21 -26.47 -7.35
C ASP A 30 -40.84 -26.08 -8.79
N ILE A 31 -41.68 -25.27 -9.45
CA ILE A 31 -41.42 -24.79 -10.82
C ILE A 31 -40.23 -23.82 -10.84
N VAL A 32 -40.16 -22.95 -9.82
CA VAL A 32 -39.08 -21.96 -9.69
C VAL A 32 -37.76 -22.65 -9.35
N GLU A 33 -37.78 -23.61 -8.44
CA GLU A 33 -36.60 -24.41 -8.07
C GLU A 33 -36.09 -25.27 -9.23
N GLY A 34 -36.99 -25.86 -10.03
CA GLY A 34 -36.63 -26.56 -11.26
C GLY A 34 -35.96 -25.64 -12.29
N PHE A 35 -36.47 -24.41 -12.44
CA PHE A 35 -35.90 -23.42 -13.35
C PHE A 35 -34.51 -22.93 -12.88
N VAL A 36 -34.35 -22.69 -11.58
CA VAL A 36 -33.05 -22.32 -10.98
C VAL A 36 -32.05 -23.46 -11.12
N ASN A 37 -32.46 -24.70 -10.92
CA ASN A 37 -31.57 -25.86 -11.02
C ASN A 37 -31.09 -26.11 -12.45
N ASN A 38 -31.92 -25.88 -13.46
CA ASN A 38 -31.52 -25.99 -14.86
C ASN A 38 -30.57 -24.85 -15.28
N ASN A 39 -30.76 -23.64 -14.74
CA ASN A 39 -30.01 -22.44 -15.14
C ASN A 39 -29.21 -21.82 -13.98
N LYS A 40 -28.53 -22.67 -13.19
CA LYS A 40 -27.66 -22.26 -12.06
C LYS A 40 -26.64 -21.16 -12.38
N PRO A 41 -25.90 -21.17 -13.51
CA PRO A 41 -24.90 -20.14 -13.76
C PRO A 41 -25.53 -18.75 -13.91
N PHE A 42 -26.69 -18.66 -14.54
CA PHE A 42 -27.41 -17.39 -14.71
C PHE A 42 -28.00 -16.93 -13.37
N TYR A 43 -28.59 -17.84 -12.60
CA TYR A 43 -29.08 -17.53 -11.25
C TYR A 43 -27.96 -17.01 -10.35
N ASN A 44 -26.80 -17.67 -10.33
CA ASN A 44 -25.65 -17.24 -9.53
C ASN A 44 -25.12 -15.88 -9.97
N PHE A 45 -25.13 -15.58 -11.26
CA PHE A 45 -24.75 -14.26 -11.79
C PHE A 45 -25.66 -13.13 -11.28
N LEU A 46 -26.98 -13.35 -11.27
CA LEU A 46 -27.93 -12.37 -10.74
C LEU A 46 -27.84 -12.26 -9.20
N VAL A 47 -27.73 -13.39 -8.50
CA VAL A 47 -27.63 -13.43 -7.03
C VAL A 47 -26.36 -12.76 -6.54
N LYS A 48 -25.23 -12.97 -7.21
CA LYS A 48 -23.94 -12.33 -6.88
C LYS A 48 -23.82 -10.89 -7.39
N LYS A 49 -24.95 -10.21 -7.68
CA LYS A 49 -24.97 -8.81 -8.13
C LYS A 49 -23.95 -8.56 -9.25
N TRP A 50 -23.95 -9.44 -10.26
CA TRP A 50 -23.09 -9.34 -11.43
C TRP A 50 -21.58 -9.44 -11.17
N TYR A 51 -21.14 -9.94 -10.01
CA TYR A 51 -19.73 -10.06 -9.64
C TYR A 51 -18.97 -8.72 -9.64
N PHE A 52 -19.68 -7.58 -9.74
CA PHE A 52 -19.06 -6.27 -9.92
C PHE A 52 -18.30 -5.83 -8.66
N ASP A 53 -18.85 -6.18 -7.50
CA ASP A 53 -18.25 -5.90 -6.19
C ASP A 53 -16.94 -6.68 -5.99
N GLU A 54 -16.95 -7.97 -6.33
CA GLU A 54 -15.76 -8.85 -6.24
C GLU A 54 -14.66 -8.40 -7.23
N LEU A 55 -15.04 -7.96 -8.42
CA LEU A 55 -14.11 -7.42 -9.41
C LEU A 55 -13.49 -6.09 -8.97
N TYR A 56 -14.29 -5.19 -8.38
CA TYR A 56 -13.80 -3.91 -7.87
C TYR A 56 -12.82 -4.10 -6.72
N ASP A 57 -13.13 -5.00 -5.78
CA ASP A 57 -12.26 -5.31 -4.65
C ASP A 57 -10.90 -5.88 -5.11
N LEU A 58 -10.92 -6.77 -6.11
CA LEU A 58 -9.71 -7.35 -6.67
C LEU A 58 -8.85 -6.35 -7.43
N ILE A 59 -9.46 -5.53 -8.30
CA ILE A 59 -8.70 -4.62 -9.18
C ILE A 59 -8.23 -3.39 -8.42
N PHE A 60 -9.11 -2.76 -7.65
CA PHE A 60 -8.81 -1.47 -7.02
C PHE A 60 -8.34 -1.67 -5.59
N VAL A 61 -9.16 -2.25 -4.72
CA VAL A 61 -8.90 -2.26 -3.27
C VAL A 61 -7.62 -3.01 -2.94
N LYS A 62 -7.47 -4.25 -3.45
CA LYS A 62 -6.31 -5.09 -3.16
C LYS A 62 -5.02 -4.52 -3.75
N THR A 63 -5.08 -4.00 -4.98
CA THR A 63 -3.94 -3.39 -5.66
C THR A 63 -3.47 -2.14 -4.94
N PHE A 64 -4.36 -1.20 -4.61
CA PHE A 64 -3.99 0.01 -3.89
C PHE A 64 -3.44 -0.28 -2.49
N ARG A 65 -4.00 -1.27 -1.79
CA ARG A 65 -3.47 -1.71 -0.48
C ARG A 65 -2.05 -2.27 -0.59
N SER A 66 -1.79 -3.07 -1.62
CA SER A 66 -0.45 -3.63 -1.88
C SER A 66 0.55 -2.54 -2.26
N ILE A 67 0.14 -1.59 -3.10
CA ILE A 67 0.98 -0.46 -3.51
C ILE A 67 1.30 0.43 -2.31
N GLY A 68 0.30 0.80 -1.51
CA GLY A 68 0.50 1.63 -0.32
C GLY A 68 1.44 0.99 0.71
N THR A 69 1.28 -0.31 0.98
CA THR A 69 2.18 -1.04 1.89
C THR A 69 3.61 -1.14 1.35
N PHE A 70 3.77 -1.34 0.03
CA PHE A 70 5.08 -1.34 -0.61
C PHE A 70 5.77 0.03 -0.52
N LEU A 71 5.05 1.11 -0.82
CA LEU A 71 5.57 2.48 -0.72
C LEU A 71 5.94 2.86 0.71
N TRP A 72 5.14 2.47 1.70
CA TRP A 72 5.44 2.73 3.12
C TRP A 72 6.70 1.98 3.58
N GLN A 73 6.79 0.68 3.32
CA GLN A 73 7.94 -0.11 3.79
C GLN A 73 9.23 0.20 3.03
N ARG A 74 9.15 0.45 1.73
CA ARG A 74 10.32 0.68 0.88
C ARG A 74 10.74 2.15 0.89
N GLY A 75 9.78 3.07 0.87
CA GLY A 75 10.00 4.51 0.87
C GLY A 75 10.36 4.99 2.27
N ASP A 76 9.42 4.92 3.20
CA ASP A 76 9.55 5.55 4.51
C ASP A 76 10.64 4.88 5.37
N VAL A 77 10.44 3.60 5.70
CA VAL A 77 11.33 2.88 6.63
C VAL A 77 12.75 2.72 6.10
N LYS A 78 12.92 2.37 4.82
CA LYS A 78 14.26 2.08 4.28
C LYS A 78 15.00 3.31 3.78
N THR A 79 14.31 4.34 3.33
CA THR A 79 14.97 5.54 2.79
C THR A 79 15.14 6.58 3.89
N ILE A 80 14.15 6.80 4.74
CA ILE A 80 14.24 7.83 5.78
C ILE A 80 15.17 7.39 6.91
N ASP A 81 15.11 6.14 7.40
CA ASP A 81 16.06 5.72 8.45
C ASP A 81 17.49 5.60 7.93
N ALA A 82 17.67 5.27 6.64
CA ALA A 82 19.01 5.13 6.05
C ALA A 82 19.68 6.46 5.70
N TYR A 83 18.91 7.49 5.32
CA TYR A 83 19.44 8.82 4.98
C TYR A 83 19.22 9.86 6.08
N GLY A 84 18.40 9.55 7.08
CA GLY A 84 18.09 10.39 8.21
C GLY A 84 19.14 10.31 9.33
N PRO A 85 18.75 10.60 10.57
CA PRO A 85 19.68 10.76 11.69
C PRO A 85 20.50 9.49 11.97
N ASP A 86 19.92 8.30 11.82
CA ASP A 86 20.62 7.03 12.05
C ASP A 86 21.68 6.72 10.99
N GLY A 87 21.40 7.07 9.73
CA GLY A 87 22.37 6.99 8.63
C GLY A 87 23.59 7.87 8.86
N VAL A 88 23.33 9.14 9.20
CA VAL A 88 24.39 10.12 9.52
C VAL A 88 25.16 9.70 10.76
N ALA A 89 24.48 9.27 11.81
CA ALA A 89 25.11 8.78 13.04
C ALA A 89 26.02 7.58 12.78
N ARG A 90 25.63 6.66 11.90
CA ARG A 90 26.46 5.50 11.53
C ARG A 90 27.73 5.91 10.79
N VAL A 91 27.65 6.89 9.89
CA VAL A 91 28.84 7.43 9.19
C VAL A 91 29.78 8.11 10.18
N VAL A 92 29.25 8.98 11.04
CA VAL A 92 30.03 9.68 12.06
C VAL A 92 30.68 8.68 13.02
N LYS A 93 29.92 7.67 13.47
CA LYS A 93 30.46 6.60 14.33
C LYS A 93 31.60 5.84 13.66
N ASN A 94 31.43 5.42 12.40
CA ASN A 94 32.48 4.74 11.65
C ASN A 94 33.75 5.61 11.47
N LEU A 95 33.57 6.92 11.28
CA LEU A 95 34.70 7.86 11.22
C LEU A 95 35.39 7.99 12.59
N SER A 96 34.62 8.11 13.66
CA SER A 96 35.16 8.15 15.03
C SER A 96 35.90 6.87 15.41
N ASP A 97 35.39 5.70 15.04
CA ASP A 97 36.03 4.40 15.32
C ASP A 97 37.36 4.27 14.56
N ARG A 98 37.42 4.75 13.31
CA ARG A 98 38.67 4.80 12.55
C ARG A 98 39.64 5.83 13.12
N ALA A 99 39.16 7.01 13.47
CA ALA A 99 40.00 8.06 14.06
C ALA A 99 40.58 7.62 15.42
N SER A 100 39.80 6.94 16.25
CA SER A 100 40.28 6.41 17.53
C SER A 100 41.30 5.28 17.33
N SER A 101 41.16 4.47 16.28
CA SER A 101 42.15 3.42 15.96
C SER A 101 43.52 3.96 15.53
N VAL A 102 43.60 5.18 15.00
CA VAL A 102 44.88 5.86 14.70
C VAL A 102 45.65 6.19 15.97
N GLN A 103 44.94 6.30 17.10
CA GLN A 103 45.52 6.48 18.42
C GLN A 103 46.05 5.14 18.96
N SER A 104 47.19 4.67 18.44
CA SER A 104 47.80 3.38 18.75
C SER A 104 48.35 3.23 20.19
N GLY A 105 48.31 4.30 21.00
CA GLY A 105 48.73 4.28 22.41
C GLY A 105 50.24 4.32 22.66
N TYR A 106 51.08 4.18 21.64
CA TYR A 106 52.55 4.23 21.78
C TYR A 106 53.09 5.66 21.76
N LEU A 107 53.95 6.02 22.73
CA LEU A 107 54.59 7.34 22.84
C LEU A 107 55.34 7.76 21.56
N TYR A 108 55.96 6.81 20.86
CA TYR A 108 56.73 7.09 19.64
C TYR A 108 55.87 7.74 18.53
N HIS A 109 54.63 7.28 18.37
CA HIS A 109 53.72 7.85 17.36
C HIS A 109 53.38 9.31 17.67
N TYR A 110 53.18 9.65 18.95
CA TYR A 110 52.94 11.04 19.35
C TYR A 110 54.15 11.94 19.10
N ALA A 111 55.35 11.50 19.48
CA ALA A 111 56.58 12.27 19.26
C ALA A 111 56.84 12.54 17.77
N THR A 112 56.59 11.54 16.91
CA THR A 112 56.74 11.65 15.46
C THR A 112 55.73 12.65 14.87
N VAL A 113 54.47 12.62 15.30
CA VAL A 113 53.43 13.58 14.85
C VAL A 113 53.77 15.01 15.24
N ILE A 114 54.27 15.24 16.46
CA ILE A 114 54.69 16.57 16.91
C ILE A 114 55.85 17.09 16.07
N LEU A 115 56.87 16.26 15.83
CA LEU A 115 58.03 16.63 15.02
C LEU A 115 57.63 16.99 13.58
N ILE A 116 56.79 16.18 12.95
CA ILE A 116 56.23 16.47 11.62
C ILE A 116 55.42 17.77 11.63
N GLY A 117 54.60 17.99 12.66
CA GLY A 117 53.81 19.20 12.81
C GLY A 117 54.67 20.47 12.87
N VAL A 118 55.75 20.46 13.65
CA VAL A 118 56.68 21.60 13.74
C VAL A 118 57.36 21.85 12.40
N ILE A 119 57.84 20.81 11.71
CA ILE A 119 58.49 20.94 10.41
C ILE A 119 57.52 21.54 9.38
N LEU A 120 56.27 21.08 9.34
CA LEU A 120 55.25 21.59 8.43
C LEU A 120 54.89 23.04 8.72
N ILE A 121 54.69 23.40 9.99
CA ILE A 121 54.36 24.78 10.39
C ILE A 121 55.51 25.73 10.04
N VAL A 122 56.75 25.37 10.37
CA VAL A 122 57.93 26.19 10.06
C VAL A 122 58.11 26.31 8.54
N SER A 123 57.97 25.22 7.80
CA SER A 123 58.08 25.24 6.33
C SER A 123 56.98 26.11 5.70
N PHE A 124 55.74 25.98 6.17
CA PHE A 124 54.63 26.81 5.70
C PHE A 124 54.86 28.29 5.99
N LEU A 125 55.37 28.64 7.19
CA LEU A 125 55.68 30.02 7.57
C LEU A 125 56.86 30.60 6.77
N ILE A 126 57.83 29.77 6.39
CA ILE A 126 58.94 30.22 5.53
C ILE A 126 58.48 30.40 4.06
N ILE A 127 57.53 29.59 3.60
CA ILE A 127 57.02 29.62 2.22
C ILE A 127 55.99 30.74 2.01
N ILE A 128 55.17 31.04 3.02
CA ILE A 128 54.18 32.14 3.01
C ILE A 128 54.88 33.50 3.12
#